data_AF-A0A429ZFA0-F1
#
_entry.id   AF-A0A429ZFA0-F1
#
_cell.length_a   1.000
_cell.length_b   1.000
_cell.length_c   1.000
_cell.angle_alpha   90.00
_cell.angle_beta   90.00
_cell.angle_gamma   90.00
#
_symmetry.space_group_name_H-M   'P 1'
#
loop_
_entity.id
_entity.type
_entity.pdbx_description
1 polymer ?
#
loop_
_entity_poly.entity_id
_entity_poly.type
_entity_poly.pdbx_seq_one_letter_code
_entity_poly.pdbx_strand_id
1 'polypeptide(L)'
;MIKNKYKVAKWLFRGSLVVTLIGFFLQTVLFPVQDFNLMSQADLLELQKEFAINYPLGVILFYGGLVSLILTTVYLLTCLLKPRIKIK
;
A
#
# COMPACT_ATOMS: atom_id res chain seq x y z
N MET A 1 23.03 -1.80 -22.49
CA MET A 1 22.89 -2.51 -21.19
C MET A 1 22.14 -1.67 -20.12
N ILE A 2 21.06 -0.96 -20.47
CA ILE A 2 20.31 -0.05 -19.57
C ILE A 2 19.16 -0.77 -18.82
N LYS A 3 18.77 -1.97 -19.25
CA LYS A 3 17.60 -2.69 -18.70
C LYS A 3 17.75 -3.16 -17.25
N ASN A 4 18.97 -3.30 -16.71
CA ASN A 4 19.19 -3.96 -15.42
C ASN A 4 19.25 -3.02 -14.20
N LYS A 5 19.50 -1.71 -14.39
CA LYS A 5 19.71 -0.77 -13.28
C LYS A 5 18.46 -0.52 -12.43
N TYR A 6 17.27 -0.67 -13.02
CA TYR A 6 15.98 -0.45 -12.33
C TYR A 6 15.21 -1.74 -12.07
N LYS A 7 15.81 -2.92 -12.35
CA LYS A 7 15.14 -4.21 -12.21
C LYS A 7 14.71 -4.43 -10.76
N VAL A 8 15.61 -4.16 -9.81
CA VAL A 8 15.34 -4.27 -8.36
C VAL A 8 14.23 -3.31 -7.93
N ALA A 9 14.29 -2.03 -8.32
CA ALA A 9 13.26 -1.05 -7.98
C ALA A 9 11.88 -1.42 -8.54
N LYS A 10 11.81 -1.98 -9.76
CA LYS A 10 10.55 -2.48 -10.33
C LYS A 10 10.00 -3.70 -9.58
N TRP A 11 10.87 -4.61 -9.15
CA TRP A 11 10.46 -5.75 -8.31
C TRP A 11 9.99 -5.29 -6.93
N LEU A 12 10.69 -4.35 -6.31
CA LEU A 12 10.28 -3.75 -5.04
C LEU A 12 8.93 -3.04 -5.16
N PHE A 13 8.71 -2.28 -6.24
CA PHE A 13 7.42 -1.64 -6.51
C PHE A 13 6.29 -2.66 -6.68
N ARG A 14 6.53 -3.77 -7.41
CA ARG A 14 5.54 -4.85 -7.54
C ARG A 14 5.27 -5.54 -6.21
N GLY A 15 6.33 -5.82 -5.44
CA GLY A 15 6.24 -6.44 -4.13
C GLY A 15 5.49 -5.58 -3.13
N SER A 16 5.74 -4.27 -3.10
CA SER A 16 5.02 -3.34 -2.23
C SER A 16 3.54 -3.25 -2.59
N LEU A 17 3.19 -3.30 -3.88
CA LEU A 17 1.80 -3.37 -4.33
C LEU A 17 1.09 -4.64 -3.81
N VAL A 18 1.74 -5.80 -3.91
CA VAL A 18 1.21 -7.06 -3.39
C VAL A 18 1.06 -7.00 -1.86
N VAL A 19 2.06 -6.49 -1.14
CA VAL A 19 2.01 -6.36 0.33
C VAL A 19 0.90 -5.41 0.77
N THR A 20 0.71 -4.28 0.08
CA THR A 20 -0.40 -3.35 0.34
C THR A 20 -1.74 -4.01 0.11
N LEU A 21 -1.92 -4.77 -0.98
CA LEU A 21 -3.17 -5.49 -1.24
C LEU A 21 -3.45 -6.54 -0.16
N ILE A 22 -2.44 -7.31 0.24
CA ILE A 22 -2.58 -8.28 1.33
C ILE A 22 -2.97 -7.57 2.63
N GLY A 23 -2.30 -6.47 2.98
CA GLY A 23 -2.63 -5.68 4.16
C GLY A 23 -4.06 -5.15 4.13
N PHE A 24 -4.51 -4.67 2.96
CA PHE A 24 -5.88 -4.23 2.75
C PHE A 24 -6.88 -5.34 3.03
N PHE A 25 -6.72 -6.51 2.40
CA PHE A 25 -7.64 -7.64 2.61
C PHE A 25 -7.63 -8.17 4.05
N LEU A 26 -6.49 -8.10 4.74
CA LEU A 26 -6.37 -8.56 6.12
C LEU A 26 -7.10 -7.67 7.13
N GLN A 27 -7.14 -6.35 6.89
CA GLN A 27 -7.80 -5.39 7.80
C GLN A 27 -9.27 -5.11 7.42
N THR A 28 -9.69 -5.37 6.18
CA THR A 28 -11.06 -5.11 5.73
C THR A 28 -12.06 -6.11 6.30
N VAL A 29 -13.20 -5.59 6.74
CA VAL A 29 -14.38 -6.39 7.08
C VAL A 29 -15.02 -6.84 5.76
N LEU A 30 -14.97 -8.14 5.50
CA LEU A 30 -15.55 -8.76 4.29
C LEU A 30 -17.09 -8.83 4.34
N PHE A 31 -17.69 -8.55 5.50
CA PHE A 31 -19.13 -8.50 5.68
C PHE A 31 -19.67 -7.08 5.44
N PRO A 32 -20.72 -6.92 4.61
CA PRO A 32 -21.37 -5.62 4.47
C PRO A 32 -22.09 -5.29 5.78
N VAL A 33 -21.55 -4.34 6.56
CA VAL A 33 -22.24 -3.79 7.73
C VAL A 33 -23.38 -2.90 7.21
N GLN A 34 -24.61 -3.20 7.58
CA GLN A 34 -25.79 -2.62 6.93
C GLN A 34 -26.08 -1.18 7.39
N ASP A 35 -25.56 -0.76 8.55
CA ASP A 35 -25.91 0.51 9.22
C ASP A 35 -24.70 1.45 9.48
N PHE A 36 -23.81 1.64 8.49
CA PHE A 36 -22.63 2.51 8.64
C PHE A 36 -22.95 3.96 9.05
N ASN A 37 -24.12 4.49 8.67
CA ASN A 37 -24.49 5.89 8.91
C ASN A 37 -24.91 6.19 10.36
N LEU A 38 -25.19 5.16 11.16
CA LEU A 38 -25.62 5.29 12.56
C LEU A 38 -24.49 4.97 13.55
N MET A 39 -23.34 4.52 13.04
CA MET A 39 -22.27 3.91 13.83
C MET A 39 -21.14 4.90 14.07
N SER A 40 -20.67 5.01 15.32
CA SER A 40 -19.54 5.87 15.65
C SER A 40 -18.25 5.32 15.04
N GLN A 41 -17.26 6.18 14.80
CA GLN A 41 -15.92 5.75 14.34
C GLN A 41 -15.26 4.75 15.30
N ALA A 42 -15.56 4.86 16.60
CA ALA A 42 -15.08 3.91 17.61
C ALA A 42 -15.69 2.51 17.40
N ASP A 43 -17.00 2.44 17.19
CA ASP A 43 -17.72 1.19 16.96
C ASP A 43 -17.29 0.52 15.65
N LEU A 44 -17.03 1.31 14.61
CA LEU A 44 -16.48 0.82 13.33
C LEU A 44 -15.09 0.20 13.50
N LEU A 45 -14.24 0.79 14.35
CA LEU A 45 -12.92 0.26 14.64
C LEU A 45 -13.00 -1.04 15.43
N GLU A 46 -13.92 -1.14 16.39
CA GLU A 46 -14.14 -2.36 17.16
C GLU A 46 -14.66 -3.49 16.27
N LEU A 47 -15.64 -3.22 15.41
CA LEU A 47 -16.10 -4.19 14.41
C LEU A 47 -14.98 -4.58 13.44
N GLN A 48 -14.15 -3.63 13.00
CA GLN A 48 -12.99 -3.97 12.18
C GLN A 48 -12.01 -4.88 12.91
N LYS A 49 -11.78 -4.67 14.21
CA LYS A 49 -10.92 -5.57 15.00
C LYS A 49 -11.52 -6.95 15.22
N GLU A 50 -12.83 -7.04 15.33
CA GLU A 50 -13.56 -8.28 15.61
C GLU A 50 -13.73 -9.15 14.35
N PHE A 51 -14.02 -8.52 13.20
CA PHE A 51 -14.36 -9.22 11.96
C PHE A 51 -13.25 -9.24 10.90
N ALA A 52 -12.17 -8.49 11.10
CA ALA A 52 -11.00 -8.61 10.22
C ALA A 52 -10.29 -9.94 10.43
N ILE A 53 -9.68 -10.46 9.36
CA ILE A 53 -8.85 -11.67 9.44
C ILE A 53 -7.68 -11.44 10.40
N ASN A 54 -7.01 -10.29 10.28
CA ASN A 54 -5.99 -9.85 11.22
C ASN A 54 -5.80 -8.33 11.11
N TYR A 55 -6.53 -7.58 11.93
CA TYR A 55 -6.47 -6.12 11.93
C TYR A 55 -5.06 -5.54 12.16
N PRO A 56 -4.30 -5.91 13.22
CA PRO A 56 -2.99 -5.30 13.46
C PRO A 56 -1.97 -5.65 12.36
N LEU A 57 -1.94 -6.89 11.87
CA LEU A 57 -1.06 -7.27 10.77
C LEU A 57 -1.46 -6.57 9.46
N GLY A 58 -2.77 -6.48 9.19
CA GLY A 58 -3.32 -5.81 8.02
C GLY A 58 -2.92 -4.34 7.96
N VAL A 59 -3.07 -3.62 9.09
CA VAL A 59 -2.62 -2.23 9.25
C VAL A 59 -1.12 -2.10 8.96
N ILE A 60 -0.28 -2.93 9.59
CA ILE A 60 1.19 -2.87 9.41
C ILE A 60 1.56 -3.10 7.94
N LEU A 61 1.01 -4.13 7.30
CA LEU A 61 1.31 -4.47 5.91
C LEU A 61 0.76 -3.42 4.94
N PHE A 62 -0.42 -2.89 5.21
CA PHE A 62 -1.05 -1.87 4.37
C PHE A 62 -0.23 -0.58 4.39
N TYR A 63 0.01 -0.01 5.57
CA TYR A 63 0.75 1.25 5.71
C TYR A 63 2.23 1.07 5.36
N GLY A 64 2.87 -0.04 5.76
CA GLY A 64 4.25 -0.34 5.38
C GLY A 64 4.41 -0.52 3.87
N GLY A 65 3.48 -1.23 3.23
CA GLY A 65 3.42 -1.39 1.78
C GLY A 65 3.22 -0.05 1.07
N LEU A 66 2.32 0.82 1.57
CA LEU A 66 2.09 2.16 1.01
C LEU A 66 3.32 3.05 1.09
N VAL A 67 4.01 3.10 2.23
CA VAL A 67 5.26 3.86 2.37
C VAL A 67 6.30 3.35 1.38
N SER A 68 6.47 2.04 1.25
CA SER A 68 7.39 1.43 0.30
C SER A 68 7.00 1.73 -1.16
N LEU A 69 5.71 1.69 -1.50
CA LEU A 69 5.18 2.11 -2.80
C LEU A 69 5.53 3.55 -3.12
N ILE A 70 5.31 4.48 -2.19
CA ILE A 70 5.61 5.91 -2.39
C ILE A 70 7.10 6.10 -2.64
N LEU A 71 7.96 5.54 -1.80
CA LEU A 71 9.42 5.68 -1.93
C LEU A 71 9.94 5.09 -3.24
N THR A 72 9.47 3.90 -3.62
CA THR A 72 9.88 3.25 -4.88
C THR A 72 9.35 4.00 -6.11
N THR A 73 8.14 4.56 -6.03
CA THR A 73 7.55 5.40 -7.10
C THR A 73 8.37 6.68 -7.29
N VAL A 74 8.66 7.40 -6.21
CA VAL A 74 9.47 8.63 -6.25
C VAL A 74 10.87 8.34 -6.79
N TYR A 75 11.50 7.24 -6.37
CA TYR A 75 12.79 6.82 -6.92
C TYR A 75 12.72 6.53 -8.42
N LEU A 76 11.69 5.82 -8.89
CA LEU A 76 11.53 5.52 -10.32
C LEU A 76 11.26 6.81 -11.13
N LEU A 77 10.42 7.71 -10.63
CA LEU A 77 10.12 9.00 -11.26
C LEU A 77 11.37 9.87 -11.38
N THR A 78 12.13 10.05 -10.29
CA THR A 78 13.39 10.83 -10.32
C THR A 78 14.40 10.22 -11.29
N CYS A 79 14.51 8.89 -11.35
CA CYS A 79 15.38 8.22 -12.32
C CYS A 79 14.95 8.43 -13.78
N LEU A 80 13.65 8.50 -14.05
CA LEU A 80 13.10 8.74 -15.39
C LEU A 80 13.23 10.21 -15.80
N LEU A 81 13.12 11.14 -14.86
CA LEU A 81 13.19 12.59 -15.10
C LEU A 81 14.64 13.11 -15.20
N LYS A 82 15.61 12.51 -14.48
CA LYS A 82 17.03 12.89 -14.52
C LYS A 82 17.65 13.01 -15.93
N PRO A 83 17.41 12.08 -16.88
CA PRO A 83 17.92 12.23 -18.25
C PRO A 83 17.21 13.31 -19.07
N ARG A 84 16.01 13.76 -18.68
CA ARG A 84 15.27 14.84 -19.36
C ARG A 84 15.63 16.25 -18.87
N ILE A 85 16.18 16.38 -17.65
CA ILE A 85 16.56 17.68 -17.04
C ILE A 85 18.04 18.03 -17.31
N LYS A 86 18.75 17.27 -18.17
CA LYS A 86 19.98 17.79 -18.80
C LYS A 86 19.58 18.85 -19.83
N ILE A 87 19.26 20.04 -19.32
CA ILE A 87 19.18 21.27 -20.10
C ILE A 87 20.57 21.48 -20.70
N LYS A 88 20.62 21.45 -22.03
CA LYS A 88 21.80 21.78 -22.83
C LYS A 88 21.92 23.29 -22.94
#